data_AF-A0A7L4PI56-F1
#
_entry.id   AF-A0A7L4PI56-F1
#
_cell.length_a   1.000
_cell.length_b   1.000
_cell.length_c   1.000
_cell.angle_alpha   90.00
_cell.angle_beta   90.00
_cell.angle_gamma   90.00
#
_symmetry.space_group_name_H-M   'P 1'
#
loop_
_entity.id
_entity.type
_entity.pdbx_description
1 polymer ?
#
loop_
_entity_poly.entity_id
_entity_poly.type
_entity_poly.pdbx_seq_one_letter_code
_entity_poly.pdbx_strand_id
1 'polypeptide(L)'
;MDRRKPKGQVLTATEVAEYTFCPLAWYTGRCGPARRGLLSRLRLLFAPRSRRREAGLARHAQVGRMIGQVHREERRSRWLASLGLLSLALAAGVLWWFR
;
A
#
# COMPACT_ATOMS: atom_id res chain seq x y z
N MET A 1 -8.63 -31.28 -15.90
CA MET A 1 -8.28 -30.37 -14.79
C MET A 1 -7.36 -29.28 -15.32
N ASP A 2 -7.92 -28.12 -15.67
CA ASP A 2 -7.20 -27.03 -16.35
C ASP A 2 -6.30 -26.27 -15.35
N ARG A 3 -4.98 -26.46 -15.47
CA ARG A 3 -3.94 -25.82 -14.65
C ARG A 3 -3.56 -24.44 -15.18
N ARG A 4 -4.47 -23.47 -15.16
CA ARG A 4 -4.10 -22.07 -15.46
C ARG A 4 -4.17 -21.20 -14.21
N LYS A 5 -3.06 -21.17 -13.45
CA LYS A 5 -2.79 -20.05 -12.52
C LYS A 5 -2.46 -18.82 -13.39
N PRO A 6 -3.19 -17.71 -13.31
CA PRO A 6 -2.69 -16.46 -13.88
C PRO A 6 -1.40 -16.08 -13.12
N LYS A 7 -0.27 -16.03 -13.86
CA LYS A 7 1.02 -15.59 -13.35
C LYS A 7 0.88 -14.16 -12.79
N GLY A 8 1.29 -13.94 -11.54
CA GLY A 8 1.51 -12.59 -10.98
C GLY A 8 0.44 -12.01 -10.04
N GLN A 9 -0.58 -12.77 -9.59
CA GLN A 9 -1.54 -12.22 -8.61
C GLN A 9 -0.97 -12.25 -7.18
N VAL A 10 -0.52 -11.08 -6.72
CA VAL A 10 -0.20 -10.79 -5.31
C VAL A 10 -1.41 -11.15 -4.46
N LEU A 11 -1.20 -12.05 -3.50
CA LEU A 11 -2.19 -12.41 -2.49
C LEU A 11 -2.33 -11.25 -1.49
N THR A 12 -3.54 -10.78 -1.25
CA THR A 12 -3.77 -9.77 -0.21
C THR A 12 -3.92 -10.43 1.16
N ALA A 13 -3.59 -9.72 2.25
CA ALA A 13 -3.78 -10.23 3.61
C ALA A 13 -5.23 -10.66 3.87
N THR A 14 -6.20 -9.97 3.26
CA THR A 14 -7.62 -10.31 3.32
C THR A 14 -7.93 -11.65 2.66
N GLU A 15 -7.31 -11.95 1.52
CA GLU A 15 -7.49 -13.24 0.84
C GLU A 15 -6.90 -14.39 1.65
N VAL A 16 -5.77 -14.16 2.32
CA VAL A 16 -5.19 -15.16 3.23
C VAL A 16 -6.13 -15.41 4.41
N ALA A 17 -6.67 -14.36 5.01
CA ALA A 17 -7.65 -14.48 6.10
C ALA A 17 -8.94 -15.19 5.64
N GLU A 18 -9.44 -14.90 4.43
CA GLU A 18 -10.62 -15.56 3.87
C GLU A 18 -10.34 -17.04 3.59
N TYR A 19 -9.14 -17.39 3.12
CA TYR A 19 -8.73 -18.78 2.95
C TYR A 19 -8.68 -19.51 4.29
N THR A 20 -8.09 -18.93 5.33
CA THR A 20 -8.03 -19.52 6.67
C THR A 20 -9.42 -19.69 7.28
N PHE A 21 -10.32 -18.73 7.06
CA PHE A 21 -11.68 -18.79 7.60
C PHE A 21 -12.58 -19.79 6.85
N CYS A 22 -12.59 -19.73 5.51
CA CYS A 22 -13.34 -20.66 4.67
C CYS A 22 -12.64 -20.89 3.32
N PRO A 23 -11.84 -21.96 3.20
CA PRO A 23 -11.11 -22.29 1.97
C PRO A 23 -12.03 -22.46 0.76
N LEU A 24 -13.26 -22.96 0.99
CA LEU A 24 -14.25 -23.20 -0.06
C LEU A 24 -14.84 -21.88 -0.60
N ALA A 25 -15.13 -20.92 0.28
CA ALA A 25 -15.59 -19.58 -0.12
C ALA A 25 -14.50 -18.80 -0.86
N TRP A 26 -13.25 -18.96 -0.44
CA TRP A 26 -12.08 -18.42 -1.13
C TRP A 26 -11.89 -19.06 -2.51
N TYR A 27 -11.94 -20.39 -2.62
CA TYR A 27 -11.74 -21.11 -3.88
C TYR A 27 -12.83 -20.77 -4.90
N THR A 28 -14.09 -20.72 -4.47
CA THR A 28 -15.21 -20.33 -5.33
C THR A 28 -15.13 -18.86 -5.77
N GLY A 29 -14.53 -17.98 -4.96
CA GLY A 29 -14.29 -16.58 -5.32
C GLY A 29 -13.13 -16.40 -6.31
N ARG A 30 -12.08 -17.21 -6.19
CA ARG A 30 -10.86 -17.09 -7.02
C ARG A 30 -10.92 -17.88 -8.32
N CYS A 31 -11.49 -19.09 -8.27
CA CYS A 31 -11.47 -20.09 -9.33
C CYS A 31 -12.86 -20.52 -9.80
N GLY A 32 -13.93 -20.15 -9.09
CA GLY A 32 -15.29 -20.57 -9.43
C GLY A 32 -15.88 -19.85 -10.65
N PRO A 33 -16.95 -20.41 -11.25
CA PRO A 33 -17.70 -19.77 -12.36
C PRO A 33 -18.30 -18.41 -11.95
N ALA A 34 -18.45 -18.18 -10.65
CA ALA A 34 -18.83 -16.92 -10.03
C ALA A 34 -17.84 -15.76 -10.24
N ARG A 35 -16.74 -15.92 -11.00
CA ARG A 35 -15.89 -14.80 -11.46
C ARG A 35 -16.22 -14.33 -12.88
N ARG A 36 -16.91 -15.15 -13.68
CA ARG A 36 -17.17 -14.90 -15.12
C ARG A 36 -18.65 -14.78 -15.50
N GLY A 37 -19.59 -14.99 -14.58
CA GLY A 37 -21.04 -14.90 -14.85
C GLY A 37 -21.79 -13.92 -13.95
N LEU A 38 -23.10 -13.77 -14.19
CA LEU A 38 -24.05 -12.91 -13.46
C LEU A 38 -23.96 -13.04 -11.92
N LEU A 39 -23.60 -14.23 -11.43
CA LEU A 39 -23.40 -14.54 -10.00
C LEU A 39 -22.22 -13.77 -9.36
N SER A 40 -21.24 -13.33 -10.14
CA SER A 40 -20.14 -12.47 -9.66
C SER A 40 -20.63 -11.09 -9.22
N ARG A 41 -21.58 -10.53 -10.00
CA ARG A 41 -22.23 -9.25 -9.71
C ARG A 41 -23.16 -9.36 -8.51
N LEU A 42 -23.84 -10.51 -8.35
CA LEU A 42 -24.65 -10.80 -7.16
C LEU A 42 -23.80 -10.95 -5.88
N ARG A 43 -22.59 -11.54 -5.95
CA ARG A 43 -21.67 -11.60 -4.79
C ARG A 43 -21.19 -10.20 -4.37
N LEU A 44 -21.07 -9.24 -5.29
CA LEU A 44 -20.81 -7.83 -4.98
C LEU A 44 -22.03 -7.13 -4.35
N LEU A 45 -23.25 -7.50 -4.75
CA LEU A 45 -24.48 -7.00 -4.12
C LEU A 45 -24.65 -7.50 -2.68
N PHE A 46 -24.30 -8.76 -2.42
CA PHE A 46 -24.47 -9.40 -1.11
C PHE A 46 -23.19 -9.46 -0.26
N ALA A 47 -22.07 -8.92 -0.75
CA ALA A 47 -20.88 -8.76 0.07
C ALA A 47 -21.28 -7.86 1.25
N PRO A 48 -21.17 -8.34 2.51
CA PRO A 48 -21.56 -7.53 3.64
C PRO A 48 -20.65 -6.31 3.68
N ARG A 49 -21.19 -5.16 3.27
CA ARG A 49 -20.62 -3.83 3.55
C ARG A 49 -20.74 -3.61 5.05
N SER A 50 -19.86 -4.24 5.81
CA SER A 50 -19.79 -3.96 7.23
C SER A 50 -19.16 -2.58 7.38
N ARG A 51 -19.86 -1.67 8.07
CA ARG A 51 -19.34 -0.33 8.41
C ARG A 51 -17.93 -0.40 9.02
N ARG A 52 -17.61 -1.50 9.73
CA ARG A 52 -16.29 -1.78 10.30
C ARG A 52 -15.20 -1.97 9.25
N ARG A 53 -15.49 -2.62 8.13
CA ARG A 53 -14.52 -2.81 7.03
C ARG A 53 -14.21 -1.49 6.33
N GLU A 54 -15.24 -0.68 6.07
CA GLU A 54 -15.06 0.65 5.47
C GLU A 54 -14.28 1.59 6.39
N ALA A 55 -14.57 1.57 7.70
CA ALA A 55 -13.81 2.30 8.70
C ALA A 55 -12.33 1.86 8.76
N GLY A 56 -12.06 0.55 8.67
CA GLY A 56 -10.70 0.01 8.61
C GLY A 56 -9.94 0.48 7.37
N LEU A 57 -10.57 0.41 6.19
CA LEU A 57 -9.98 0.91 4.94
C LEU A 57 -9.69 2.41 4.99
N ALA A 58 -10.61 3.20 5.55
CA ALA A 58 -10.43 4.63 5.71
C ALA A 58 -9.22 4.96 6.60
N ARG A 59 -9.03 4.23 7.71
CA ARG A 59 -7.86 4.39 8.58
C ARG A 59 -6.57 4.02 7.87
N HIS A 60 -6.53 2.92 7.13
CA HIS A 60 -5.34 2.55 6.35
C HIS A 60 -4.99 3.62 5.30
N ALA A 61 -6.00 4.18 4.62
CA ALA A 61 -5.79 5.27 3.67
C ALA A 61 -5.25 6.54 4.35
N GLN A 62 -5.77 6.89 5.53
CA GLN A 62 -5.29 8.04 6.30
C GLN A 62 -3.84 7.85 6.74
N VAL A 63 -3.48 6.68 7.27
CA VAL A 63 -2.11 6.36 7.67
C VAL A 63 -1.16 6.39 6.46
N GLY A 64 -1.57 5.81 5.32
CA GLY A 64 -0.78 5.85 4.09
C GLY A 64 -0.49 7.29 3.63
N ARG A 65 -1.46 8.20 3.75
CA ARG A 65 -1.25 9.62 3.43
C ARG A 65 -0.25 10.28 4.38
N MET A 66 -0.36 10.03 5.68
CA MET A 66 0.57 10.59 6.68
C MET A 66 2.00 10.11 6.46
N ILE A 67 2.21 8.80 6.21
CA ILE A 67 3.52 8.25 5.88
C ILE A 67 4.09 8.94 4.63
N GLY A 68 3.25 9.13 3.61
CA GLY A 68 3.64 9.85 2.40
C GLY A 68 4.06 11.30 2.65
N GLN A 69 3.42 12.00 3.60
CA GLN A 69 3.79 13.35 4.00
C GLN A 69 5.13 13.37 4.75
N VAL A 70 5.28 12.51 5.76
CA VAL A 70 6.54 12.39 6.53
C VAL A 70 7.71 12.08 5.61
N HIS A 71 7.53 11.19 4.63
CA HIS A 71 8.59 10.86 3.66
C HIS A 71 8.99 12.06 2.78
N ARG A 72 8.04 12.94 2.44
CA ARG A 72 8.33 14.18 1.70
C ARG A 72 9.09 15.18 2.58
N GLU A 73 8.67 15.34 3.82
CA GLU A 73 9.32 16.22 4.78
C GLU A 73 10.74 15.76 5.10
N GLU A 74 10.95 14.46 5.28
CA GLU A 74 12.27 13.87 5.50
C GLU A 74 13.21 14.12 4.32
N ARG A 75 12.72 13.95 3.08
CA ARG A 75 13.49 14.30 1.87
C ARG A 75 13.87 15.77 1.84
N ARG A 76 12.94 16.66 2.17
CA ARG A 76 13.19 18.10 2.23
C ARG A 76 14.21 18.45 3.32
N SER A 77 14.10 17.84 4.49
CA SER A 77 15.03 18.02 5.61
C SER A 77 16.44 17.58 5.23
N ARG A 78 16.61 16.42 4.60
CA ARG A 78 17.92 15.96 4.09
C ARG A 78 18.54 16.91 3.07
N TRP A 79 17.71 17.46 2.18
CA TRP A 79 18.17 18.42 1.19
C TRP A 79 18.64 19.74 1.84
N LEU A 80 17.88 20.26 2.80
CA LEU A 80 18.26 21.44 3.57
C LEU A 80 19.52 21.21 4.40
N ALA A 81 19.65 20.03 5.03
CA ALA A 81 20.86 19.66 5.77
C ALA A 81 22.09 19.61 4.86
N SER A 82 21.95 19.09 3.64
CA SER A 82 23.03 19.06 2.64
C SER A 82 23.47 20.48 2.24
N LEU A 83 22.52 21.40 2.05
CA LEU A 83 22.82 22.80 1.77
C LEU A 83 23.51 23.49 2.96
N GLY A 84 23.07 23.21 4.19
CA GLY A 84 23.70 23.73 5.40
C GLY A 84 25.14 23.27 5.56
N LEU A 85 25.42 21.99 5.26
CA LEU A 85 26.79 21.47 5.25
C LEU A 85 27.64 22.12 4.16
N LEU A 86 27.08 22.33 2.97
CA LEU A 86 27.76 23.01 1.88
C LEU A 86 28.10 24.46 2.22
N SER A 87 27.18 25.20 2.84
CA SER A 87 27.42 26.59 3.25
C SER A 87 28.47 26.70 4.35
N LEU A 88 28.47 25.77 5.31
CA LEU A 88 29.52 25.64 6.33
C LEU A 88 30.89 25.37 5.71
N ALA A 89 30.97 24.45 4.73
CA ALA A 89 32.21 24.15 4.03
C ALA A 89 32.75 25.37 3.25
N LEU A 90 31.87 26.11 2.58
CA LEU A 90 32.23 27.34 1.89
C LEU A 90 32.73 28.42 2.86
N ALA A 91 32.03 28.64 3.97
CA ALA A 91 32.43 29.62 4.98
C ALA A 91 33.80 29.27 5.59
N ALA A 92 34.05 27.99 5.89
CA ALA A 92 35.33 27.50 6.36
C ALA A 92 36.44 27.70 5.32
N GLY A 93 36.17 27.41 4.04
CA GLY A 93 37.12 27.64 2.94
C GLY A 93 37.50 29.10 2.77
N VAL A 94 36.53 30.02 2.87
CA VAL A 94 36.77 31.47 2.82
C VAL A 94 37.64 31.91 4.00
N LEU A 95 37.30 31.50 5.22
CA LEU A 95 38.10 31.83 6.41
C LEU A 95 39.54 31.30 6.29
N TRP A 96 39.72 30.13 5.68
CA TRP A 96 41.04 29.56 5.47
C TRP A 96 41.84 30.31 4.41
N TRP A 97 41.18 30.81 3.35
CA TRP A 97 41.82 31.60 2.30
C TRP A 97 42.35 32.96 2.79
N PHE A 98 41.65 33.58 3.74
CA PHE A 98 42.03 34.87 4.32
C PHE A 98 43.06 34.77 5.46
N ARG A 99 43.54 33.57 5.78
CA ARG A 99 44.45 33.31 6.91
C ARG A 99 45.83 32.88 6.44
#